data_AF-A0A3D4W0D6-F1
#
_entry.id   AF-A0A3D4W0D6-F1
#
_cell.length_a   1.000
_cell.length_b   1.000
_cell.length_c   1.000
_cell.angle_alpha   90.00
_cell.angle_beta   90.00
_cell.angle_gamma   90.00
#
_symmetry.space_group_name_H-M   'P 1'
#
loop_
_entity.id
_entity.type
_entity.pdbx_description
1 polymer ?
#
loop_
_entity_poly.entity_id
_entity_poly.type
_entity_poly.pdbx_seq_one_letter_code
_entity_poly.pdbx_strand_id
1 'polypeptide(L)' 'EILCDELHVSFTEIDIAATVHSHFRDIGQDESVLDVTYENGQARVRTLELMDTANRTGGLVVGTGDLSELALGWATYNG' A
#
# COMPACT_ATOMS: atom_id res chain seq x y z
N GLU A 1 -1.54 12.03 -10.18
CA GLU A 1 -2.15 13.31 -10.58
C GLU A 1 -2.36 13.40 -12.09
N ILE A 2 -1.34 13.68 -12.93
CA ILE A 2 -1.51 13.91 -14.39
C ILE A 2 -2.36 12.86 -15.12
N LEU A 3 -2.10 11.56 -14.91
CA LEU A 3 -2.88 10.50 -15.56
C LEU A 3 -4.35 10.49 -15.09
N CYS A 4 -4.61 10.78 -13.82
CA CYS A 4 -5.96 10.87 -13.28
C CYS A 4 -6.71 12.07 -13.87
N ASP A 5 -6.02 13.21 -14.01
CA ASP A 5 -6.58 14.43 -14.60
C ASP A 5 -6.98 14.22 -16.06
N GLU A 6 -6.11 13.58 -16.85
CA GLU A 6 -6.36 13.26 -18.26
C GLU A 6 -7.53 12.29 -18.44
N LEU A 7 -7.71 11.35 -17.51
CA LEU A 7 -8.83 10.40 -17.52
C LEU A 7 -10.08 10.93 -16.81
N HIS A 8 -10.04 12.15 -16.27
CA HIS A 8 -11.13 12.79 -15.53
C HIS A 8 -11.66 11.93 -14.37
N VAL A 9 -10.77 11.31 -13.61
CA VAL A 9 -11.10 10.55 -12.39
C VAL A 9 -10.70 11.33 -11.14
N SER A 10 -11.41 11.11 -10.04
CA SER A 10 -11.05 11.70 -8.75
C SER A 10 -9.67 11.21 -8.29
N PHE A 11 -8.86 12.13 -7.75
CA PHE A 11 -7.54 11.84 -7.19
C PHE A 11 -7.45 12.34 -5.75
N THR A 12 -6.86 11.52 -4.88
CA THR A 12 -6.59 11.86 -3.48
C THR A 12 -5.23 11.28 -3.10
N GLU A 13 -4.41 12.07 -2.41
CA GLU A 13 -3.15 11.61 -1.82
C GLU A 13 -3.31 11.41 -0.31
N ILE A 14 -2.77 10.30 0.21
CA ILE A 14 -2.76 9.97 1.63
C ILE A 14 -1.31 9.68 2.01
N ASP A 15 -0.74 10.50 2.90
CA ASP A 15 0.58 10.23 3.48
C ASP A 15 0.48 9.15 4.55
N ILE A 16 1.19 8.05 4.36
CA ILE A 16 1.20 6.88 5.25
C ILE A 16 2.37 6.87 6.23
N ALA A 17 3.30 7.83 6.16
CA ALA A 17 4.57 7.79 6.90
C ALA A 17 4.34 7.60 8.41
N ALA A 18 3.44 8.39 9.00
CA ALA A 18 3.12 8.29 10.42
C ALA A 18 2.59 6.90 10.82
N THR A 19 1.71 6.31 10.00
CA THR A 19 1.15 4.98 10.22
C THR A 19 2.21 3.90 10.10
N VAL A 20 3.10 3.99 9.10
CA VAL A 20 4.24 3.08 8.91
C VAL A 20 5.20 3.16 10.11
N HIS A 21 5.58 4.36 10.56
CA HIS A 21 6.42 4.54 11.74
C HIS A 21 5.77 3.94 13.00
N SER A 22 4.45 4.06 13.13
CA SER A 22 3.73 3.41 14.23
C SER A 22 3.79 1.89 14.12
N HIS A 23 3.50 1.34 12.95
CA HIS A 23 3.54 -0.09 12.70
C HIS A 23 4.93 -0.68 13.00
N PHE A 24 5.99 -0.03 12.55
CA PHE A 24 7.37 -0.45 12.82
C PHE A 24 7.68 -0.46 14.31
N ARG A 25 7.25 0.55 15.07
CA ARG A 25 7.38 0.51 16.54
C ARG A 25 6.62 -0.66 17.16
N ASP A 26 5.40 -0.93 16.70
CA ASP A 26 4.55 -1.99 17.27
C ASP A 26 5.14 -3.39 17.04
N ILE A 27 5.79 -3.62 15.90
CA ILE A 27 6.44 -4.91 15.57
C ILE A 27 7.92 -4.96 15.94
N GLY A 28 8.50 -3.85 16.39
CA GLY A 28 9.92 -3.74 16.74
C GLY A 28 10.87 -3.73 15.53
N GLN A 29 10.43 -3.27 14.36
CA GLN A 29 11.29 -3.11 13.19
C GLN A 29 12.19 -1.88 13.37
N ASP A 30 13.50 -2.07 13.21
CA ASP A 30 14.46 -0.94 13.11
C ASP A 30 14.33 -0.31 11.71
N GLU A 31 13.96 0.97 11.66
CA GLU A 31 13.75 1.69 10.39
C GLU A 31 15.02 1.95 9.60
N SER A 32 16.20 1.82 10.23
CA SER A 32 17.48 1.89 9.52
C SER A 32 17.83 0.59 8.78
N VAL A 33 17.14 -0.51 9.11
CA VAL A 33 17.29 -1.82 8.45
C VAL A 33 16.27 -1.91 7.32
N LEU A 34 16.73 -1.60 6.11
CA LEU A 34 15.94 -1.59 4.87
C LEU A 34 15.82 -3.01 4.27
N ASP A 35 15.21 -3.92 5.03
CA ASP A 35 15.00 -5.31 4.64
C ASP A 35 13.58 -5.57 4.07
N VAL A 36 13.28 -6.84 3.80
CA VAL A 36 11.96 -7.27 3.30
C VAL A 36 10.82 -6.90 4.25
N THR A 37 11.06 -6.76 5.56
CA THR A 37 10.05 -6.32 6.53
C THR A 37 9.77 -4.84 6.38
N TYR A 38 10.82 -4.03 6.18
CA TYR A 38 10.69 -2.59 5.90
C TYR A 38 9.84 -2.33 4.64
N GLU A 39 10.09 -3.06 3.56
CA GLU A 39 9.32 -2.90 2.30
C GLU A 39 7.89 -3.42 2.45
N ASN A 40 7.71 -4.63 3.01
CA ASN A 40 6.39 -5.24 3.17
C ASN A 40 5.47 -4.47 4.13
N GLY A 41 6.03 -3.90 5.20
CA GLY A 41 5.27 -3.11 6.17
C GLY A 41 4.61 -1.90 5.50
N GLN A 42 5.33 -1.22 4.62
CA GLN A 42 4.80 -0.09 3.86
C GLN A 42 3.70 -0.51 2.87
N ALA A 43 3.90 -1.59 2.12
CA ALA A 43 2.89 -2.10 1.19
C ALA A 43 1.58 -2.46 1.93
N ARG A 44 1.68 -3.18 3.05
CA ARG A 44 0.52 -3.54 3.88
C ARG A 44 -0.23 -2.35 4.43
N VAL A 45 0.47 -1.29 4.84
CA VAL A 45 -0.18 -0.04 5.29
C VAL A 45 -0.94 0.63 4.13
N ARG A 46 -0.45 0.61 2.88
CA ARG A 46 -1.21 1.13 1.74
C ARG A 46 -2.51 0.35 1.52
N THR A 47 -2.44 -0.97 1.57
CA THR A 47 -3.64 -1.80 1.41
C THR A 47 -4.64 -1.62 2.55
N LEU A 48 -4.18 -1.38 3.79
CA LEU A 48 -5.08 -1.00 4.89
C LEU A 48 -5.90 0.25 4.53
N GLU A 49 -5.25 1.34 4.12
CA GLU A 49 -5.92 2.59 3.77
C GLU A 49 -6.88 2.43 2.57
N LEU A 50 -6.47 1.69 1.54
CA LEU A 50 -7.30 1.44 0.35
C LEU A 50 -8.54 0.62 0.69
N MET A 51 -8.39 -0.45 1.49
CA MET A 51 -9.49 -1.33 1.87
C MET A 51 -10.51 -0.60 2.75
N ASP A 52 -10.05 0.19 3.73
CA ASP A 52 -10.96 0.94 4.59
C ASP A 52 -11.62 2.13 3.86
N THR A 53 -10.91 2.75 2.92
CA THR A 53 -11.51 3.76 2.03
C THR A 53 -12.59 3.15 1.13
N ALA A 54 -12.34 1.98 0.55
CA ALA A 54 -13.34 1.23 -0.22
C ALA A 54 -14.55 0.87 0.64
N ASN A 55 -14.34 0.37 1.87
CA ASN A 55 -15.42 0.08 2.81
C ASN A 55 -16.29 1.31 3.11
N ARG A 56 -15.66 2.47 3.38
CA ARG A 56 -16.37 3.73 3.68
C ARG A 56 -17.15 4.29 2.49
N THR A 57 -16.67 4.03 1.28
CA THR A 57 -17.27 4.57 0.04
C THR A 57 -18.18 3.57 -0.67
N GLY A 58 -18.25 2.32 -0.19
CA GLY A 58 -18.92 1.22 -0.90
C GLY A 58 -18.22 0.84 -2.22
N GLY A 59 -16.93 1.15 -2.35
CA GLY A 59 -16.13 0.88 -3.52
C GLY A 59 -15.52 -0.52 -3.55
N LEU A 60 -14.85 -0.84 -4.66
CA LEU A 60 -14.03 -2.03 -4.82
C LEU A 60 -12.57 -1.62 -4.98
N VAL A 61 -11.66 -2.27 -4.26
CA VAL A 61 -10.22 -2.12 -4.50
C VAL A 61 -9.84 -2.98 -5.71
N VAL A 62 -9.20 -2.35 -6.70
CA VAL A 62 -8.67 -3.03 -7.89
C VAL A 62 -7.17 -3.23 -7.70
N GLY A 63 -6.74 -4.48 -7.59
CA GLY A 63 -5.32 -4.83 -7.50
C GLY A 63 -4.59 -4.67 -8.84
N THR A 64 -3.26 -4.50 -8.79
CA THR A 64 -2.43 -4.22 -9.97
C THR A 64 -1.33 -5.23 -10.23
N GLY A 65 -1.22 -6.28 -9.41
CA GLY A 65 -0.19 -7.31 -9.56
C GLY A 65 -0.36 -8.08 -10.88
N ASP A 66 0.72 -8.23 -11.64
CA ASP A 66 0.70 -8.96 -12.91
C ASP A 66 1.06 -10.46 -12.76
N LEU A 67 0.91 -11.21 -13.85
CA LEU A 67 1.16 -12.65 -13.85
C LEU A 67 2.63 -12.99 -13.58
N SER A 68 3.57 -12.17 -14.08
CA SER A 68 5.01 -12.38 -13.89
C SER A 68 5.40 -12.14 -12.44
N GLU A 69 4.86 -11.11 -11.82
CA GLU A 69 5.06 -10.80 -10.40
C GLU A 69 4.55 -11.94 -9.52
N LEU A 70 3.31 -12.40 -9.77
CA LEU A 70 2.73 -13.50 -9.01
C LEU A 70 3.52 -14.81 -9.19
N ALA A 71 3.96 -15.11 -10.43
CA ALA A 71 4.70 -16.32 -10.72
C ALA A 71 6.07 -16.37 -10.01
N LEU A 72 6.70 -15.22 -9.78
CA LEU A 72 8.01 -15.11 -9.15
C LEU A 72 7.94 -14.79 -7.65
N GLY A 73 6.73 -14.57 -7.11
CA GLY A 73 6.56 -14.08 -5.74
C GLY A 73 7.06 -12.64 -5.56
N TRP A 74 7.10 -11.86 -6.64
CA TRP A 74 7.50 -10.46 -6.64
C TRP A 74 6.32 -9.55 -6.29
N ALA A 75 5.67 -9.85 -5.16
CA ALA A 75 4.57 -9.08 -4.61
C ALA A 75 4.52 -9.29 -3.10
N THR A 76 4.08 -8.27 -2.35
CA THR A 76 3.84 -8.42 -0.91
C THR A 76 2.52 -9.12 -0.69
N TYR A 77 2.54 -10.28 -0.03
CA TYR A 77 1.29 -10.91 0.43
C TYR A 77 0.54 -9.99 1.40
N ASN A 78 -0.73 -9.72 1.08
CA ASN A 78 -1.60 -8.73 1.73
C ASN A 78 -1.06 -7.29 1.71
N GLY A 79 -0.16 -6.98 0.78
CA GLY A 79 0.34 -5.63 0.53
C GLY A 79 -0.48 -4.87 -0.49
#